data_AF-A0A134A270-F1
#
_entry.id   AF-A0A134A270-F1
#
_cell.length_a   1.000
_cell.length_b   1.000
_cell.length_c   1.000
_cell.angle_alpha   90.00
_cell.angle_beta   90.00
_cell.angle_gamma   90.00
#
_symmetry.space_group_name_H-M   'P 1'
#
loop_
_entity.id
_entity.type
_entity.pdbx_description
1 polymer ?
#
loop_
_entity_poly.entity_id
_entity_poly.type
_entity_poly.pdbx_seq_one_letter_code
_entity_poly.pdbx_strand_id
1 'polypeptide(L)'
;MAGWTATGCFLADMRTGERSLVTGRTHMAVGAAVAVAAGLVAARLADPAAASASLASMGDASLSPAAFLSLAAAGAAGGMLPDTDVATSEASRELRRAWAALVALLALALALAAAGALPAGQDPLAWLREHAGRLGPDQLAGCMTLVAVCAAGRASGHRGFSHSLVALVAAYAATRLALPSLSVPLALGYASHLALDLLNKTPLRLLWPLRRGVCLGLLRSAGMADGLVLGLALLALLCSFARGVLGIALPWPPGLPTWS
;
A
#
# COMPACT_ATOMS: atom_id res chain seq x y z
N MET A 1 -1.61 -39.29 2.09
CA MET A 1 -1.28 -37.94 2.61
C MET A 1 0.09 -37.56 2.06
N ALA A 2 0.14 -36.88 0.90
CA ALA A 2 1.40 -36.45 0.31
C ALA A 2 1.78 -35.08 0.91
N GLY A 3 2.84 -35.06 1.71
CA GLY A 3 3.39 -33.84 2.29
C GLY A 3 3.96 -32.95 1.19
N TRP A 4 3.38 -31.78 1.02
CA TRP A 4 3.89 -30.73 0.14
C TRP A 4 5.12 -30.11 0.81
N THR A 5 6.29 -30.71 0.59
CA THR A 5 7.56 -30.11 1.00
C THR A 5 7.91 -28.96 0.05
N ALA A 6 8.62 -27.94 0.55
CA ALA A 6 9.04 -26.75 -0.21
C ALA A 6 9.76 -27.08 -1.54
N THR A 7 10.38 -28.25 -1.64
CA THR A 7 11.01 -28.79 -2.85
C THR A 7 10.01 -29.10 -3.97
N GLY A 8 8.78 -29.50 -3.62
CA GLY A 8 7.70 -29.76 -4.57
C GLY A 8 7.15 -28.50 -5.24
N CYS A 9 7.15 -27.35 -4.56
CA CYS A 9 6.79 -26.07 -5.16
C CYS A 9 7.84 -25.60 -6.18
N PHE A 10 9.13 -25.79 -5.88
CA PHE A 10 10.22 -25.38 -6.77
C PHE A 10 10.21 -26.10 -8.13
N LEU A 11 9.85 -27.39 -8.14
CA LEU A 11 9.81 -28.20 -9.37
C LEU A 11 8.56 -27.97 -10.23
N ALA A 12 7.46 -27.49 -9.64
CA ALA A 12 6.22 -27.22 -10.38
C ALA A 12 6.32 -25.94 -11.24
N ASP A 13 7.08 -24.94 -10.80
CA ASP A 13 7.22 -23.64 -11.47
C ASP A 13 8.03 -23.71 -12.77
N MET A 14 9.02 -24.62 -12.84
CA MET A 14 9.88 -24.82 -14.02
C MET A 14 9.16 -25.45 -15.22
N ARG A 15 7.96 -26.02 -15.05
CA ARG A 15 7.22 -26.73 -16.12
C ARG A 15 6.19 -25.87 -16.86
N THR A 16 5.81 -24.72 -16.33
CA THR A 16 4.77 -23.88 -16.92
C THR A 16 5.37 -22.55 -17.32
N GLY A 17 5.84 -22.44 -18.58
CA GLY A 17 6.33 -21.21 -19.20
C GLY A 17 5.25 -20.15 -19.44
N GLU A 18 4.30 -19.99 -18.53
CA GLU A 18 3.34 -18.90 -18.56
C GLU A 18 4.04 -17.66 -18.00
N ARG A 19 4.28 -16.67 -18.88
CA ARG A 19 4.58 -15.31 -18.47
C ARG A 19 3.34 -14.76 -17.77
N SER A 20 3.22 -15.02 -16.47
CA SER A 20 2.23 -14.37 -15.63
C SER A 20 2.51 -12.87 -15.66
N LEU A 21 1.57 -12.13 -16.23
CA LEU A 21 1.49 -10.69 -16.04
C LEU A 21 1.32 -10.47 -14.54
N VAL A 22 2.40 -10.11 -13.86
CA VAL A 22 2.37 -9.71 -12.45
C VAL A 22 1.50 -8.46 -12.36
N THR A 23 0.25 -8.63 -11.96
CA THR A 23 -0.72 -7.54 -11.79
C THR A 23 -0.51 -6.91 -10.42
N GLY A 24 0.35 -5.89 -10.36
CA GLY A 24 0.57 -5.09 -9.13
C GLY A 24 -0.70 -4.40 -8.61
N ARG A 25 -1.77 -4.38 -9.41
CA ARG A 25 -3.11 -3.84 -9.07
C ARG A 25 -3.72 -4.48 -7.83
N THR A 26 -3.60 -5.80 -7.67
CA THR A 26 -4.23 -6.50 -6.54
C THR A 26 -3.56 -6.11 -5.23
N HIS A 27 -2.24 -6.11 -5.20
CA HIS A 27 -1.45 -5.69 -4.04
C HIS A 27 -1.71 -4.22 -3.68
N MET A 28 -1.83 -3.35 -4.68
CA MET A 28 -2.22 -1.94 -4.51
C MET A 28 -3.61 -1.80 -3.88
N ALA A 29 -4.62 -2.47 -4.43
CA ALA A 29 -6.00 -2.37 -3.96
C ALA A 29 -6.18 -2.96 -2.55
N VAL A 30 -5.57 -4.12 -2.29
CA VAL A 30 -5.57 -4.74 -0.95
C VAL A 30 -4.85 -3.85 0.05
N GLY A 31 -3.69 -3.30 -0.30
CA GLY A 31 -2.95 -2.39 0.57
C GLY A 31 -3.77 -1.15 0.95
N ALA A 32 -4.46 -0.54 -0.02
CA ALA A 32 -5.39 0.57 0.23
C ALA A 32 -6.54 0.16 1.15
N ALA A 33 -7.19 -0.99 0.88
CA ALA A 33 -8.32 -1.49 1.66
C ALA A 33 -7.93 -1.76 3.12
N VAL A 34 -6.79 -2.43 3.35
CA VAL A 34 -6.28 -2.75 4.69
C VAL A 34 -5.96 -1.47 5.47
N ALA A 35 -5.30 -0.49 4.84
CA ALA A 35 -4.96 0.77 5.50
C ALA A 35 -6.20 1.59 5.89
N VAL A 36 -7.20 1.67 5.00
CA VAL A 36 -8.47 2.36 5.27
C VAL A 36 -9.24 1.66 6.38
N ALA A 37 -9.36 0.33 6.34
CA ALA A 37 -10.04 -0.45 7.37
C ALA A 37 -9.39 -0.25 8.74
N ALA A 38 -8.06 -0.28 8.81
CA ALA A 38 -7.33 -0.02 10.05
C ALA A 38 -7.52 1.41 10.56
N GLY A 39 -7.55 2.40 9.66
CA GLY A 39 -7.83 3.79 10.03
C GLY A 39 -9.24 4.00 10.56
N LEU A 40 -10.24 3.33 9.97
CA LEU A 40 -11.61 3.32 10.49
C LEU A 40 -11.68 2.69 11.88
N VAL A 41 -11.01 1.55 12.09
CA VAL A 41 -10.92 0.90 13.42
C VAL A 41 -10.23 1.81 14.43
N ALA A 42 -9.12 2.46 14.06
CA ALA A 42 -8.42 3.39 14.93
C ALA A 42 -9.30 4.60 15.30
N ALA A 43 -10.03 5.17 14.34
CA ALA A 43 -10.99 6.24 14.58
C ALA A 43 -12.11 5.81 15.54
N ARG A 44 -12.55 4.54 15.47
CA ARG A 44 -13.53 3.96 16.41
C ARG A 44 -12.96 3.82 17.82
N LEU A 45 -11.74 3.32 17.95
CA LEU A 45 -11.11 3.12 19.26
C LEU A 45 -10.75 4.44 19.95
N ALA A 46 -10.60 5.52 19.19
CA ALA A 46 -10.40 6.86 19.72
C ALA A 46 -11.69 7.53 20.22
N ASP A 47 -12.88 6.97 19.90
CA ASP A 47 -14.16 7.47 20.41
C ASP A 47 -14.44 6.90 21.81
N PRO A 48 -14.46 7.73 22.87
CA PRO A 48 -14.67 7.28 24.24
C PRO A 48 -16.05 6.64 24.48
N ALA A 49 -17.03 6.85 23.60
CA ALA A 49 -18.35 6.19 23.68
C ALA A 49 -18.36 4.74 23.17
N ALA A 50 -17.32 4.32 22.43
CA ALA A 50 -17.22 2.99 21.82
C ALA A 50 -16.78 1.88 22.80
N ALA A 51 -16.22 2.24 23.96
CA ALA A 51 -15.66 1.29 24.92
C ALA A 51 -16.72 0.42 25.65
N SER A 52 -18.00 0.81 25.60
CA SER A 52 -19.11 0.12 26.27
C SER A 52 -20.26 -0.29 25.35
N ALA A 53 -20.14 -0.06 24.04
CA ALA A 53 -21.18 -0.41 23.06
C ALA A 53 -20.97 -1.83 22.52
N SER A 54 -22.03 -2.64 22.44
CA SER A 54 -22.00 -3.91 21.71
C SER A 54 -21.65 -3.67 20.23
N LEU A 55 -21.05 -4.65 19.54
CA LEU A 55 -20.65 -4.55 18.12
C LEU A 55 -21.80 -4.04 17.22
N ALA A 56 -23.04 -4.34 17.60
CA ALA A 56 -24.28 -3.94 16.93
C ALA A 56 -24.77 -2.50 17.23
N SER A 57 -24.32 -1.87 18.31
CA SER A 57 -24.71 -0.50 18.72
C SER A 57 -23.61 0.56 18.49
N MET A 58 -22.49 0.18 17.86
CA MET A 58 -21.36 1.08 17.61
C MET A 58 -21.67 2.11 16.51
N GLY A 59 -21.87 3.37 16.91
CA GLY A 59 -22.10 4.53 16.03
C GLY A 59 -21.01 4.75 14.97
N ASP A 60 -21.35 5.46 13.90
CA ASP A 60 -20.57 5.55 12.65
C ASP A 60 -19.26 6.36 12.79
N ALA A 61 -18.11 5.73 13.11
CA ALA A 61 -16.84 6.43 12.87
C ALA A 61 -16.72 6.79 11.40
N SER A 62 -16.58 8.08 11.17
CA SER A 62 -16.40 8.71 9.87
C SER A 62 -14.96 9.16 9.71
N LEU A 63 -14.38 8.94 8.53
CA LEU A 63 -13.13 9.58 8.13
C LEU A 63 -13.47 10.80 7.28
N SER A 64 -12.71 11.88 7.44
CA SER A 64 -12.79 12.96 6.45
C SER A 64 -12.36 12.43 5.07
N PRO A 65 -12.88 12.99 3.95
CA PRO A 65 -12.46 12.60 2.62
C PRO A 65 -10.94 12.62 2.44
N ALA A 66 -10.27 13.64 3.02
CA ALA A 66 -8.82 13.76 2.98
C ALA A 66 -8.09 12.66 3.77
N ALA A 67 -8.60 12.28 4.94
CA ALA A 67 -8.04 11.19 5.74
C ALA A 67 -8.20 9.84 5.02
N PHE A 68 -9.38 9.58 4.44
CA PHE A 68 -9.64 8.39 3.64
C PHE A 68 -8.65 8.27 2.47
N LEU A 69 -8.51 9.34 1.68
CA LEU A 69 -7.60 9.37 0.54
C LEU A 69 -6.13 9.18 0.95
N SER A 70 -5.72 9.80 2.06
CA SER A 70 -4.34 9.67 2.57
C SER A 70 -4.04 8.24 3.02
N LEU A 71 -4.96 7.60 3.73
CA LEU A 71 -4.84 6.20 4.16
C LEU A 71 -4.82 5.25 2.96
N ALA A 72 -5.75 5.42 2.02
CA ALA A 72 -5.82 4.61 0.81
C ALA A 72 -4.56 4.75 -0.04
N ALA A 73 -4.08 5.98 -0.25
CA ALA A 73 -2.87 6.24 -1.03
C ALA A 73 -1.61 5.67 -0.37
N ALA A 74 -1.45 5.86 0.95
CA ALA A 74 -0.31 5.31 1.68
C ALA A 74 -0.33 3.77 1.70
N GLY A 75 -1.50 3.16 1.91
CA GLY A 75 -1.70 1.71 1.83
C GLY A 75 -1.41 1.15 0.44
N ALA A 76 -1.92 1.81 -0.61
CA ALA A 76 -1.62 1.47 -2.00
C ALA A 76 -0.12 1.52 -2.30
N ALA A 77 0.54 2.62 -1.91
CA ALA A 77 1.98 2.79 -2.10
C ALA A 77 2.78 1.71 -1.36
N GLY A 78 2.40 1.39 -0.12
CA GLY A 78 2.99 0.30 0.67
C GLY A 78 2.82 -1.06 0.01
N GLY A 79 1.64 -1.35 -0.53
CA GLY A 79 1.35 -2.57 -1.26
C GLY A 79 2.12 -2.70 -2.58
N MET A 80 2.58 -1.60 -3.18
CA MET A 80 3.37 -1.63 -4.42
C MET A 80 4.87 -1.60 -4.19
N LEU A 81 5.32 -1.14 -3.02
CA LEU A 81 6.72 -0.85 -2.74
C LEU A 81 7.66 -2.05 -2.96
N PRO A 82 7.32 -3.29 -2.54
CA PRO A 82 8.17 -4.47 -2.76
C PRO A 82 8.54 -4.70 -4.22
N ASP A 83 7.58 -4.52 -5.14
CA ASP A 83 7.73 -4.81 -6.57
C ASP A 83 8.45 -3.71 -7.36
N THR A 84 8.83 -2.61 -6.71
CA THR A 84 9.71 -1.60 -7.32
C THR A 84 11.14 -2.13 -7.56
N ASP A 85 11.43 -3.32 -7.03
CA ASP A 85 12.67 -4.05 -7.28
C ASP A 85 12.81 -4.53 -8.75
N VAL A 86 11.71 -4.65 -9.49
CA VAL A 86 11.68 -5.04 -10.91
C VAL A 86 11.34 -3.83 -11.79
N ALA A 87 12.24 -3.45 -12.70
CA ALA A 87 12.08 -2.23 -13.51
C ALA A 87 10.85 -2.25 -14.45
N THR A 88 10.42 -3.44 -14.88
CA THR A 88 9.28 -3.66 -15.77
C THR A 88 7.96 -3.88 -15.03
N SER A 89 7.97 -3.93 -13.69
CA SER A 89 6.75 -4.14 -12.89
C SER A 89 5.77 -2.98 -13.07
N GLU A 90 4.50 -3.25 -12.79
CA GLU A 90 3.48 -2.21 -12.73
C GLU A 90 3.84 -1.14 -11.69
N ALA A 91 4.37 -1.55 -10.53
CA ALA A 91 4.85 -0.63 -9.50
C ALA A 91 5.91 0.34 -10.03
N SER A 92 6.93 -0.15 -10.72
CA SER A 92 7.97 0.68 -11.32
C SER A 92 7.43 1.58 -12.44
N ARG A 93 6.43 1.12 -13.21
CA ARG A 93 5.79 1.92 -14.27
C ARG A 93 4.95 3.05 -13.69
N GLU A 94 4.12 2.78 -12.69
CA GLU A 94 3.33 3.82 -12.03
C GLU A 94 4.21 4.83 -11.30
N LEU A 95 5.29 4.38 -10.64
CA LEU A 95 6.27 5.29 -10.04
C LEU A 95 6.89 6.23 -11.09
N ARG A 96 7.27 5.72 -12.27
CA ARG A 96 7.78 6.56 -13.37
C ARG A 96 6.74 7.56 -13.88
N ARG A 97 5.48 7.15 -14.01
CA ARG A 97 4.38 8.03 -14.43
C ARG A 97 4.12 9.13 -13.42
N ALA A 98 4.09 8.80 -12.12
CA ALA A 98 3.94 9.77 -11.05
C ALA A 98 5.06 10.80 -11.06
N TRP A 99 6.32 10.36 -11.23
CA TRP A 99 7.46 11.26 -11.41
C TRP A 99 7.32 12.16 -12.64
N ALA A 100 6.96 11.61 -13.79
CA ALA A 100 6.78 12.39 -15.02
C ALA A 100 5.66 13.43 -14.86
N ALA A 101 4.54 13.06 -14.24
CA ALA A 101 3.44 13.98 -13.97
C ALA A 101 3.86 15.11 -13.01
N LEU A 102 4.60 14.79 -11.95
CA LEU A 102 5.12 15.80 -11.02
C LEU A 102 6.04 16.80 -11.73
N VAL A 103 6.97 16.31 -12.56
CA VAL A 103 7.86 17.17 -13.36
C VAL A 103 7.08 18.04 -14.33
N ALA A 104 6.07 17.49 -15.01
CA ALA A 104 5.23 18.24 -15.93
C ALA A 104 4.41 19.33 -15.23
N LEU A 105 3.83 19.03 -14.06
CA LEU A 105 3.10 20.01 -13.25
C LEU A 105 4.01 21.13 -12.76
N LEU A 106 5.22 20.80 -12.32
CA LEU A 106 6.21 21.80 -11.93
C LEU A 106 6.61 22.69 -13.11
N ALA A 107 6.90 22.09 -14.27
CA ALA A 107 7.26 22.84 -15.47
C ALA A 107 6.11 23.77 -15.91
N LEU A 108 4.87 23.31 -15.86
CA LEU A 108 3.68 24.12 -16.15
C LEU A 108 3.54 25.28 -15.15
N ALA A 109 3.69 25.01 -13.85
CA ALA A 109 3.62 26.06 -12.83
C ALA A 109 4.68 27.14 -13.05
N LEU A 110 5.91 26.76 -13.38
CA LEU A 110 6.99 27.69 -13.70
C LEU A 110 6.71 28.47 -15.00
N ALA A 111 6.16 27.83 -16.02
CA ALA A 111 5.79 28.50 -17.27
C ALA A 111 4.67 29.54 -17.06
N LEU A 112 3.65 29.22 -16.26
CA LEU A 112 2.58 30.16 -15.91
C LEU A 112 3.10 31.32 -15.07
N ALA A 113 4.04 31.07 -14.16
CA ALA A 113 4.71 32.12 -13.38
C ALA A 113 5.49 33.08 -14.29
N ALA A 114 6.30 32.53 -15.22
CA ALA A 114 7.07 33.31 -16.18
C ALA A 114 6.19 34.13 -17.13
N ALA A 115 4.99 33.64 -17.45
CA ALA A 115 3.99 34.34 -18.26
C ALA A 115 3.20 35.42 -17.49
N GLY A 116 3.41 35.57 -16.17
CA GLY A 116 2.62 36.48 -15.34
C GLY A 116 1.14 36.07 -15.21
N ALA A 117 0.81 34.80 -15.52
CA ALA A 117 -0.55 34.28 -15.51
C ALA A 117 -0.98 33.74 -14.13
N LEU A 118 -0.07 33.72 -13.15
CA LEU A 118 -0.37 33.34 -11.78
C LEU A 118 -0.93 34.53 -10.99
N PRO A 119 -1.90 34.32 -10.09
CA PRO A 119 -2.36 35.35 -9.17
C PRO A 119 -1.21 35.93 -8.33
N ALA A 120 -1.31 37.22 -7.99
CA ALA A 120 -0.31 37.90 -7.16
C ALA A 120 -0.07 37.13 -5.84
N GLY A 121 1.20 36.90 -5.50
CA GLY A 121 1.62 36.14 -4.32
C GLY A 121 1.81 34.63 -4.53
N GLN A 122 1.57 34.09 -5.73
CA GLN A 122 1.79 32.68 -6.05
C GLN A 122 3.08 32.47 -6.86
N ASP A 123 4.24 32.67 -6.24
CA ASP A 123 5.53 32.32 -6.86
C ASP A 123 5.89 30.85 -6.56
N PRO A 124 5.94 29.95 -7.57
CA PRO A 124 6.28 28.55 -7.38
C PRO A 124 7.68 28.33 -6.80
N LEU A 125 8.65 29.19 -7.13
CA LEU A 125 10.02 29.11 -6.61
C LEU A 125 10.06 29.49 -5.13
N ALA A 126 9.35 30.54 -4.73
CA ALA A 126 9.21 30.93 -3.34
C ALA A 126 8.52 29.82 -2.53
N TRP A 127 7.42 29.27 -3.04
CA TRP A 127 6.69 28.16 -2.40
C TRP A 127 7.58 26.93 -2.21
N LEU A 128 8.33 26.54 -3.24
CA LEU A 128 9.27 25.42 -3.18
C LEU A 128 10.36 25.65 -2.14
N ARG A 129 10.95 26.85 -2.12
CA ARG A 129 12.01 27.20 -1.17
C ARG A 129 11.51 27.18 0.27
N GLU A 130 10.31 27.68 0.51
CA GLU A 130 9.66 27.65 1.83
C GLU A 130 9.43 26.20 2.29
N HIS A 131 8.87 25.35 1.42
CA HIS A 131 8.62 23.95 1.75
C HIS A 131 9.90 23.13 1.90
N ALA A 132 10.90 23.37 1.05
CA ALA A 132 12.22 22.74 1.18
C ALA A 132 12.91 23.18 2.48
N GLY A 133 12.76 24.44 2.89
CA GLY A 133 13.28 24.96 4.16
C GLY A 133 12.61 24.37 5.41
N ARG A 134 11.43 23.75 5.27
CA ARG A 134 10.73 23.02 6.35
C ARG A 134 11.18 21.57 6.50
N LEU A 135 11.97 21.03 5.56
CA LEU A 135 12.50 19.68 5.66
C LEU A 135 13.61 19.65 6.72
N GLY A 136 13.30 19.07 7.88
CA GLY A 136 14.28 18.81 8.92
C GLY A 136 15.21 17.65 8.58
N PRO A 137 16.25 17.43 9.40
CA PRO A 137 17.21 16.34 9.21
C PRO A 137 16.54 14.96 9.23
N ASP A 138 15.51 14.77 10.05
CA ASP A 138 14.76 13.52 10.15
C ASP A 138 14.03 13.21 8.85
N GLN A 139 13.34 14.20 8.26
CA GLN A 139 12.63 13.99 7.01
C GLN A 139 13.58 13.63 5.87
N LEU A 140 14.73 14.31 5.80
CA LEU A 140 15.77 14.02 4.82
C LEU A 140 16.35 12.62 5.02
N ALA A 141 16.68 12.24 6.26
CA ALA A 141 17.17 10.92 6.60
C ALA A 141 16.16 9.82 6.23
N GLY A 142 14.87 10.04 6.50
CA GLY A 142 13.79 9.14 6.12
C GLY A 142 13.68 8.96 4.60
N CYS A 143 13.68 10.06 3.84
CA CYS A 143 13.66 10.02 2.38
C CYS A 143 14.87 9.28 1.80
N MET A 144 16.07 9.58 2.29
CA MET A 144 17.30 8.92 1.87
C MET A 144 17.30 7.42 2.20
N THR A 145 16.77 7.06 3.37
CA THR A 145 16.65 5.65 3.77
C THR A 145 15.66 4.92 2.88
N LEU A 146 14.53 5.53 2.51
CA LEU A 146 13.58 4.94 1.53
C LEU A 146 14.25 4.68 0.18
N VAL A 147 15.03 5.65 -0.33
CA VAL A 147 15.79 5.46 -1.57
C VAL A 147 16.78 4.31 -1.43
N ALA A 148 17.49 4.21 -0.31
CA ALA A 148 18.42 3.12 -0.03
C ALA A 148 17.72 1.76 0.05
N VAL A 149 16.53 1.67 0.68
CA VAL A 149 15.72 0.45 0.73
C VAL A 149 15.32 0.01 -0.68
N CYS A 150 14.83 0.92 -1.52
CA CYS A 150 14.47 0.59 -2.91
C CYS A 150 15.70 0.16 -3.73
N ALA A 151 16.84 0.82 -3.54
CA ALA A 151 18.09 0.46 -4.21
C ALA A 151 18.59 -0.92 -3.77
N ALA A 152 18.56 -1.22 -2.48
CA ALA A 152 18.91 -2.53 -1.92
C ALA A 152 17.96 -3.63 -2.43
N GLY A 153 16.67 -3.33 -2.56
CA GLY A 153 15.68 -4.22 -3.17
C GLY A 153 16.09 -4.62 -4.58
N ARG A 154 16.38 -3.63 -5.44
CA ARG A 154 16.87 -3.86 -6.81
C ARG A 154 18.17 -4.65 -6.85
N ALA A 155 19.12 -4.32 -5.98
CA ALA A 155 20.42 -5.00 -5.94
C ALA A 155 20.32 -6.46 -5.47
N SER A 156 19.35 -6.78 -4.60
CA SER A 156 19.18 -8.13 -4.01
C SER A 156 18.52 -9.16 -4.93
N GLY A 157 17.98 -8.73 -6.07
CA GLY A 157 17.15 -9.55 -6.96
C GLY A 157 15.69 -9.65 -6.49
N HIS A 158 14.79 -9.94 -7.43
CA HIS A 158 13.35 -10.04 -7.15
C HIS A 158 13.04 -11.12 -6.10
N ARG A 159 12.09 -10.84 -5.19
CA ARG A 159 11.71 -11.69 -4.04
C ARG A 159 12.85 -11.94 -3.03
N GLY A 160 13.86 -11.07 -3.04
CA GLY A 160 14.99 -11.02 -2.11
C GLY A 160 14.71 -10.12 -0.90
N PHE A 161 15.52 -9.07 -0.73
CA PHE A 161 15.41 -8.13 0.39
C PHE A 161 14.05 -7.44 0.42
N SER A 162 13.56 -6.98 -0.74
CA SER A 162 12.27 -6.29 -0.92
C SER A 162 11.05 -7.09 -0.46
N HIS A 163 11.16 -8.41 -0.33
CA HIS A 163 10.07 -9.29 0.10
C HIS A 163 10.36 -9.90 1.47
N SER A 164 10.95 -9.12 2.37
CA SER A 164 11.35 -9.56 3.71
C SER A 164 10.78 -8.67 4.81
N LEU A 165 10.71 -9.23 6.03
CA LEU A 165 10.35 -8.44 7.22
C LEU A 165 11.37 -7.34 7.51
N VAL A 166 12.63 -7.54 7.14
CA VAL A 166 13.68 -6.53 7.31
C VAL A 166 13.38 -5.29 6.46
N ALA A 167 12.99 -5.48 5.20
CA ALA A 167 12.64 -4.38 4.32
C ALA A 167 11.32 -3.71 4.73
N LEU A 168 10.35 -4.46 5.26
CA LEU A 168 9.14 -3.89 5.87
C LEU A 168 9.49 -2.95 7.05
N VAL A 169 10.32 -3.41 8.00
CA VAL A 169 10.73 -2.61 9.16
C VAL A 169 11.54 -1.39 8.72
N ALA A 170 12.45 -1.56 7.75
CA ALA A 170 13.22 -0.45 7.21
C ALA A 170 12.33 0.59 6.51
N ALA A 171 11.35 0.15 5.70
CA ALA A 171 10.39 1.05 5.06
C ALA A 171 9.50 1.76 6.09
N TYR A 172 9.05 1.06 7.14
CA TYR A 172 8.31 1.68 8.25
C TYR A 172 9.14 2.73 8.98
N ALA A 173 10.38 2.41 9.37
CA ALA A 173 11.25 3.35 10.08
C ALA A 173 11.56 4.58 9.22
N ALA A 174 11.87 4.37 7.94
CA ALA A 174 12.16 5.44 7.00
C ALA A 174 10.95 6.36 6.77
N THR A 175 9.75 5.78 6.62
CA THR A 175 8.51 6.56 6.51
C THR A 175 8.10 7.21 7.81
N ARG A 176 8.42 6.62 8.96
CA ARG A 176 8.18 7.24 10.27
C ARG A 176 9.00 8.51 10.46
N LEU A 177 10.21 8.56 9.89
CA LEU A 177 11.05 9.76 9.87
C LEU A 177 10.58 10.77 8.81
N ALA A 178 10.26 10.31 7.59
CA ALA A 178 9.88 11.17 6.47
C ALA A 178 8.46 11.75 6.60
N LEU A 179 7.50 10.89 6.89
CA LEU A 179 6.05 11.15 6.85
C LEU A 179 5.35 10.38 8.00
N PRO A 180 5.51 10.82 9.26
CA PRO A 180 5.09 10.04 10.44
C PRO A 180 3.63 9.56 10.38
N SER A 181 2.71 10.41 9.91
CA SER A 181 1.27 10.12 9.80
C SER A 181 0.95 9.02 8.78
N LEU A 182 1.82 8.76 7.81
CA LEU A 182 1.63 7.77 6.75
C LEU A 182 2.43 6.48 6.97
N SER A 183 3.28 6.43 8.00
CA SER A 183 4.14 5.27 8.27
C SER A 183 3.37 3.99 8.54
N VAL A 184 2.33 4.04 9.37
CA VAL A 184 1.48 2.89 9.70
C VAL A 184 0.68 2.41 8.49
N PRO A 185 -0.10 3.24 7.77
CA PRO A 185 -0.87 2.76 6.62
C PRO A 185 0.04 2.21 5.51
N LEU A 186 1.22 2.79 5.28
CA LEU A 186 2.20 2.25 4.35
C LEU A 186 2.73 0.89 4.79
N ALA A 187 3.08 0.73 6.07
CA ALA A 187 3.54 -0.55 6.59
C ALA A 187 2.46 -1.64 6.53
N LEU A 188 1.19 -1.29 6.77
CA LEU A 188 0.06 -2.21 6.60
C LEU A 188 -0.11 -2.64 5.14
N GLY A 189 0.01 -1.69 4.20
CA GLY A 189 0.03 -2.00 2.77
C GLY A 189 1.14 -2.98 2.40
N TYR A 190 2.36 -2.70 2.85
CA TYR A 190 3.53 -3.53 2.61
C TYR A 190 3.38 -4.93 3.24
N ALA A 191 2.91 -5.00 4.48
CA ALA A 191 2.63 -6.27 5.15
C ALA A 191 1.57 -7.09 4.40
N SER A 192 0.54 -6.44 3.85
CA SER A 192 -0.48 -7.11 3.04
C SER A 192 0.11 -7.69 1.75
N HIS A 193 1.07 -7.01 1.12
CA HIS A 193 1.82 -7.55 -0.02
C HIS A 193 2.55 -8.84 0.35
N LEU A 194 3.31 -8.83 1.45
CA LEU A 194 4.02 -10.01 1.93
C LEU A 194 3.08 -11.16 2.27
N ALA A 195 1.92 -10.85 2.88
CA ALA A 195 0.91 -11.85 3.22
C ALA A 195 0.31 -12.50 1.96
N LEU A 196 -0.02 -11.71 0.94
CA LEU A 196 -0.53 -12.22 -0.34
C LEU A 196 0.51 -13.11 -1.04
N ASP A 197 1.77 -12.70 -1.08
CA ASP A 197 2.83 -13.53 -1.65
C ASP A 197 3.10 -14.78 -0.82
N LEU A 198 2.91 -14.74 0.51
CA LEU A 198 3.06 -15.92 1.36
C LEU A 198 1.97 -16.96 1.08
N LEU A 199 0.76 -16.52 0.75
CA LEU A 199 -0.35 -17.40 0.34
C LEU A 199 -0.15 -18.02 -1.04
N ASN A 200 0.74 -17.45 -1.85
CA ASN A 200 1.05 -17.91 -3.19
C ASN A 200 1.86 -19.22 -3.18
N LYS A 201 2.01 -19.85 -4.35
CA LYS A 201 2.82 -21.07 -4.56
C LYS A 201 4.31 -20.79 -4.75
N THR A 202 4.68 -19.55 -5.07
CA THR A 202 6.07 -19.15 -5.27
C THR A 202 6.69 -18.71 -3.94
N PRO A 203 7.78 -19.35 -3.47
CA PRO A 203 8.39 -19.04 -2.18
C PRO A 203 9.02 -17.64 -2.16
N LEU A 204 8.82 -16.90 -1.07
CA LEU A 204 9.46 -15.61 -0.79
C LEU A 204 10.44 -15.70 0.39
N ARG A 205 11.49 -14.87 0.39
CA ARG A 205 12.52 -14.89 1.45
C ARG A 205 12.14 -14.00 2.64
N LEU A 206 11.11 -14.41 3.38
CA LEU A 206 10.54 -13.60 4.47
C LEU A 206 11.57 -13.22 5.54
N LEU A 207 12.50 -14.15 5.82
CA LEU A 207 13.60 -14.01 6.78
C LEU A 207 14.94 -13.73 6.10
N TRP A 208 14.94 -13.04 4.94
CA TRP A 208 16.18 -12.58 4.29
C TRP A 208 17.12 -11.94 5.35
N PRO A 209 18.43 -12.26 5.37
CA PRO A 209 19.21 -12.93 4.31
C PRO A 209 19.22 -14.46 4.35
N LEU A 210 18.45 -15.11 5.23
CA LEU A 210 18.37 -16.57 5.23
C LEU A 210 17.82 -17.05 3.88
N ARG A 211 18.47 -18.07 3.31
CA ARG A 211 18.14 -18.60 1.97
C ARG A 211 16.84 -19.39 1.90
N ARG A 212 16.20 -19.67 3.05
CA ARG A 212 14.96 -20.45 3.12
C ARG A 212 13.78 -19.58 2.70
N GLY A 213 13.12 -19.95 1.61
CA GLY A 213 11.85 -19.36 1.21
C GLY A 213 10.67 -20.01 1.95
N VAL A 214 9.62 -19.23 2.17
CA VAL A 214 8.36 -19.70 2.76
C VAL A 214 7.23 -19.45 1.77
N CYS A 215 6.33 -20.42 1.62
CA CYS A 215 5.06 -20.32 0.90
C CYS A 215 4.04 -21.26 1.54
N LEU A 216 2.78 -20.85 1.59
CA LEU A 216 1.64 -21.64 2.08
C LEU A 216 0.92 -22.36 0.93
N GLY A 217 1.12 -21.91 -0.33
CA GLY A 217 0.66 -22.61 -1.53
C GLY A 217 -0.87 -22.67 -1.72
N LEU A 218 -1.61 -21.79 -1.04
CA LEU A 218 -3.06 -21.78 -0.98
C LEU A 218 -3.70 -21.15 -2.23
N LEU A 219 -3.06 -20.15 -2.83
CA LEU A 219 -3.58 -19.39 -3.97
C LEU A 219 -2.59 -19.39 -5.14
N ARG A 220 -3.10 -19.35 -6.38
CA ARG A 220 -2.29 -19.08 -7.57
C ARG A 220 -2.41 -17.60 -7.93
N SER A 221 -1.27 -16.97 -8.16
CA SER A 221 -1.10 -15.54 -8.50
C SER A 221 -1.52 -15.18 -9.93
N ALA A 222 -1.96 -16.15 -10.74
CA ALA A 222 -2.53 -15.93 -12.05
C ALA A 222 -3.84 -16.73 -12.18
N GLY A 223 -4.96 -16.03 -12.29
CA GLY A 223 -6.29 -16.63 -12.51
C GLY A 223 -7.43 -15.94 -11.75
N MET A 224 -8.57 -16.63 -11.66
CA MET A 224 -9.80 -16.10 -11.05
C MET A 224 -9.62 -15.67 -9.59
N ALA A 225 -8.73 -16.30 -8.84
CA ALA A 225 -8.47 -15.95 -7.43
C ALA A 225 -7.92 -14.52 -7.28
N ASP A 226 -7.00 -14.10 -8.16
CA ASP A 226 -6.47 -12.73 -8.16
C ASP A 226 -7.57 -11.71 -8.45
N GLY A 227 -8.41 -11.99 -9.45
CA GLY A 227 -9.57 -11.16 -9.78
C GLY A 227 -10.61 -11.06 -8.66
N LEU A 228 -10.84 -12.16 -7.93
CA LEU A 228 -11.74 -12.18 -6.76
C LEU A 228 -11.18 -11.35 -5.60
N VAL A 229 -9.89 -11.50 -5.28
CA VAL A 229 -9.23 -10.72 -4.23
C VAL A 229 -9.25 -9.24 -4.57
N LEU A 230 -8.95 -8.88 -5.83
CA LEU A 230 -9.07 -7.51 -6.32
C LEU A 230 -10.50 -6.99 -6.19
N GLY A 231 -11.49 -7.76 -6.66
CA GLY A 231 -12.90 -7.38 -6.58
C GLY A 231 -13.38 -7.15 -5.15
N LEU A 232 -13.00 -8.03 -4.22
CA LEU A 232 -13.31 -7.89 -2.80
C LEU A 232 -12.62 -6.68 -2.17
N ALA A 233 -11.37 -6.39 -2.54
CA ALA A 233 -10.65 -5.22 -2.03
C ALA A 233 -11.30 -3.91 -2.52
N LEU A 234 -11.67 -3.85 -3.80
CA LEU A 234 -12.39 -2.69 -4.37
C LEU A 234 -13.78 -2.52 -3.75
N LEU A 235 -14.51 -3.62 -3.54
CA LEU A 235 -15.80 -3.60 -2.85
C LEU A 235 -15.65 -3.10 -1.40
N ALA A 236 -14.65 -3.60 -0.67
CA ALA A 236 -14.36 -3.17 0.69
C ALA A 236 -14.03 -1.67 0.75
N LEU A 237 -13.24 -1.15 -0.20
CA LEU A 237 -12.96 0.28 -0.32
C LEU A 237 -14.23 1.10 -0.60
N LEU A 238 -15.07 0.64 -1.54
CA LEU A 238 -16.32 1.31 -1.87
C LEU A 238 -17.27 1.36 -0.68
N CYS A 239 -17.47 0.22 0.00
CA CYS A 239 -18.27 0.15 1.22
C CYS A 239 -17.70 1.04 2.33
N SER A 240 -16.38 1.07 2.50
CA SER A 240 -15.70 1.92 3.49
C SER A 240 -15.86 3.41 3.17
N PHE A 241 -15.82 3.80 1.90
CA PHE A 241 -16.07 5.18 1.46
C PHE A 241 -17.53 5.57 1.67
N ALA A 242 -18.47 4.75 1.20
CA ALA A 242 -19.90 5.00 1.36
C ALA A 242 -20.28 5.15 2.84
N ARG A 243 -19.78 4.25 3.70
CA ARG A 243 -20.08 4.25 5.14
C ARG A 243 -19.32 5.34 5.89
N GLY A 244 -18.01 5.46 5.67
CA GLY A 244 -17.13 6.31 6.46
C GLY A 244 -17.04 7.77 6.01
N VAL A 245 -17.34 8.07 4.73
CA VAL A 245 -17.25 9.43 4.19
C VAL A 245 -18.63 9.98 3.85
N LEU A 246 -19.49 9.18 3.22
CA LEU A 246 -20.84 9.62 2.82
C LEU A 246 -21.90 9.40 3.90
N GLY A 247 -21.59 8.68 4.98
CA GLY A 247 -22.55 8.33 6.03
C GLY A 247 -23.70 7.42 5.55
N ILE A 248 -23.52 6.73 4.42
CA ILE A 248 -24.52 5.82 3.86
C ILE A 248 -24.42 4.50 4.62
N ALA A 249 -25.32 4.29 5.57
CA ALA A 249 -25.55 2.97 6.15
C ALA A 249 -26.36 2.13 5.13
N LEU A 250 -25.75 1.08 4.58
CA LEU A 250 -26.51 0.09 3.82
C LEU A 250 -27.50 -0.58 4.79
N PRO A 251 -28.81 -0.53 4.51
CA PRO A 251 -29.78 -1.18 5.37
C PRO A 251 -29.49 -2.69 5.38
N TRP A 252 -29.41 -3.26 6.57
CA TRP A 252 -29.36 -4.72 6.71
C TRP A 252 -30.61 -5.30 6.04
N PRO A 253 -30.48 -6.34 5.19
CA PRO A 253 -31.63 -6.91 4.51
C PRO A 253 -32.70 -7.34 5.52
N PRO A 254 -33.97 -6.94 5.33
CA PRO A 254 -35.03 -7.39 6.21
C PRO A 254 -35.12 -8.92 6.19
N GLY A 255 -35.04 -9.56 7.36
CA GLY A 255 -35.19 -11.01 7.51
C GLY A 255 -33.90 -11.81 7.72
N LEU A 256 -32.72 -11.19 7.74
CA LEU A 256 -31.47 -11.88 8.11
C LEU A 256 -31.19 -11.75 9.62
N PRO A 257 -30.70 -12.81 10.29
CA PRO A 257 -30.42 -12.78 11.72
C PRO A 257 -29.34 -11.75 12.05
N THR A 258 -29.62 -10.87 13.02
CA THR A 258 -28.63 -9.99 13.62
C THR A 258 -27.95 -10.74 14.75
N TRP A 259 -26.66 -11.01 14.60
CA TRP A 259 -25.86 -11.65 15.64
C TRP A 259 -25.50 -10.57 16.68
N SER A 260 -26.04 -10.70 17.89
CA SER A 260 -25.77 -9.84 19.05
C SER A 260 -24.56 -10.32 19.83
#